data_AF-A0A7H9DQD5-F1
#
_entry.id   AF-A0A7H9DQD5-F1
#
_cell.length_a   1.000
_cell.length_b   1.000
_cell.length_c   1.000
_cell.angle_alpha   90.00
_cell.angle_beta   90.00
_cell.angle_gamma   90.00
#
_symmetry.space_group_name_H-M   'P 1'
#
loop_
_entity.id
_entity.type
_entity.pdbx_description
1 polymer ?
#
loop_
_entity_poly.entity_id
_entity_poly.type
_entity_poly.pdbx_seq_one_letter_code
_entity_poly.pdbx_strand_id
1 'polypeptide(L)'
;MNKIRDNEVNTSFYNDKTLAKEDNDFVNERIMKSKGNMKSVENYSMKLYGNGKLVTLENPKGKSALYANDGKMNYTYFILLHRPKDGAPLEIIR
;
A
#
# COMPACT_ATOMS: atom_id res chain seq x y z
N MET A 1 -10.33 6.20 8.03
CA MET A 1 -10.34 4.74 7.83
C MET A 1 -11.81 4.35 7.66
N ASN A 2 -12.20 3.79 6.53
CA ASN A 2 -13.61 3.50 6.25
C ASN A 2 -13.95 2.10 6.75
N LYS A 3 -14.40 2.06 8.01
CA LYS A 3 -14.58 0.82 8.79
C LYS A 3 -15.56 -0.18 8.15
N ILE A 4 -16.49 0.27 7.30
CA ILE A 4 -17.48 -0.61 6.67
C ILE A 4 -16.82 -1.47 5.59
N ARG A 5 -16.08 -0.84 4.67
CA ARG A 5 -15.41 -1.56 3.58
C ARG A 5 -14.29 -2.47 4.09
N ASP A 6 -13.51 -2.01 5.08
CA ASP A 6 -12.48 -2.83 5.72
C ASP A 6 -13.11 -4.10 6.35
N ASN A 7 -14.32 -3.99 6.90
CA ASN A 7 -15.05 -5.12 7.46
C ASN A 7 -15.57 -6.09 6.39
N GLU A 8 -16.11 -5.59 5.28
CA GLU A 8 -16.54 -6.43 4.14
C GLU A 8 -15.37 -7.26 3.58
N VAL A 9 -14.24 -6.60 3.33
CA VAL A 9 -13.01 -7.22 2.86
C VAL A 9 -12.54 -8.30 3.83
N ASN A 10 -12.38 -7.97 5.12
CA ASN A 10 -11.92 -8.93 6.12
C ASN A 10 -12.86 -10.14 6.25
N THR A 11 -14.17 -9.93 6.20
CA THR A 11 -15.16 -11.03 6.27
C THR A 11 -15.09 -11.92 5.03
N SER A 12 -14.72 -11.39 3.86
CA SER A 12 -14.56 -12.19 2.64
C SER A 12 -13.26 -13.01 2.60
N PHE A 13 -12.19 -12.52 3.21
CA PHE A 13 -10.88 -13.20 3.21
C PHE A 13 -10.73 -14.19 4.37
N TYR A 14 -11.43 -13.97 5.48
CA TYR A 14 -11.28 -14.77 6.68
C TYR A 14 -12.60 -15.36 7.16
N ASN A 15 -12.63 -16.68 7.27
CA ASN A 15 -13.71 -17.41 7.93
C ASN A 15 -13.53 -17.51 9.46
N ASP A 16 -12.36 -17.12 9.97
CA ASP A 16 -12.02 -17.10 11.39
C ASP A 16 -11.71 -15.67 11.85
N LYS A 17 -12.44 -15.20 12.86
CA LYS A 17 -12.30 -13.85 13.43
C LYS A 17 -10.97 -13.66 14.16
N THR A 18 -10.39 -14.72 14.70
CA THR A 18 -9.10 -14.70 15.40
C THR A 18 -7.99 -14.41 14.40
N LEU A 19 -7.94 -15.15 13.29
CA LEU A 19 -6.97 -14.94 12.21
C LEU A 19 -7.12 -13.54 11.60
N ALA A 20 -8.35 -13.08 11.37
CA ALA A 20 -8.61 -11.73 10.88
C ALA A 20 -8.06 -10.66 11.85
N LYS A 21 -8.19 -10.89 13.16
CA LYS A 21 -7.66 -9.98 14.18
C LYS A 21 -6.13 -9.98 14.20
N GLU A 22 -5.50 -11.16 14.18
CA GLU A 22 -4.05 -11.30 14.18
C GLU A 22 -3.40 -10.61 12.96
N ASP A 23 -4.00 -10.76 11.77
CA ASP A 23 -3.52 -10.09 10.56
C ASP A 23 -3.66 -8.56 10.66
N ASN A 24 -4.80 -8.06 11.16
CA ASN A 24 -4.98 -6.63 11.40
C ASN A 24 -3.96 -6.06 12.41
N ASP A 25 -3.68 -6.79 13.49
CA ASP A 25 -2.69 -6.39 14.49
C ASP A 25 -1.28 -6.35 13.88
N PHE A 26 -0.92 -7.36 13.07
CA PHE A 26 0.34 -7.41 12.34
C PHE A 26 0.51 -6.23 11.37
N VAL A 27 -0.53 -5.93 10.57
CA VAL A 27 -0.52 -4.79 9.64
C VAL A 27 -0.36 -3.47 10.42
N ASN A 28 -1.08 -3.29 11.53
CA ASN A 28 -0.99 -2.10 12.36
C ASN A 28 0.41 -1.93 12.98
N GLU A 29 0.99 -2.99 13.52
CA GLU A 29 2.35 -2.97 14.07
C GLU A 29 3.37 -2.58 12.99
N ARG A 30 3.26 -3.17 11.80
CA ARG A 30 4.10 -2.84 10.65
C ARG A 30 4.00 -1.37 10.24
N ILE A 31 2.78 -0.82 10.20
CA ILE A 31 2.56 0.61 9.92
C ILE A 31 3.23 1.48 10.99
N MET A 32 3.06 1.13 12.28
CA MET A 32 3.65 1.88 13.38
C MET A 32 5.17 1.87 13.33
N LYS A 33 5.79 0.72 13.07
CA LYS A 33 7.26 0.59 12.88
C LYS A 33 7.78 1.39 11.69
N SER A 34 6.94 1.63 10.68
CA SER A 34 7.34 2.32 9.46
C SER A 34 7.19 3.85 9.55
N LYS A 35 6.36 4.36 10.46
CA LYS A 35 6.24 5.81 10.71
C LYS A 35 7.58 6.38 11.18
N GLY A 36 8.08 7.42 10.51
CA GLY A 36 9.40 8.00 10.77
C GLY A 36 10.58 7.21 10.18
N ASN A 37 10.34 5.99 9.69
CA ASN A 37 11.37 5.09 9.14
C ASN A 37 11.22 4.86 7.63
N MET A 38 10.28 5.55 6.98
CA MET A 38 10.16 5.58 5.52
C MET A 38 11.45 6.14 4.90
N LYS A 39 11.93 5.51 3.84
CA LYS A 39 13.09 6.00 3.10
C LYS A 39 12.64 6.90 1.95
N SER A 40 13.54 7.81 1.57
CA SER A 40 13.37 8.67 0.40
C SER A 40 13.09 7.82 -0.84
N VAL A 41 12.15 8.27 -1.66
CA VAL A 41 11.82 7.58 -2.90
C VAL A 41 12.84 7.97 -3.96
N GLU A 42 13.74 7.04 -4.29
CA GLU A 42 14.86 7.26 -5.20
C GLU A 42 14.86 6.21 -6.32
N ASN A 43 15.46 6.54 -7.46
CA ASN A 43 15.62 5.64 -8.61
C ASN A 43 14.32 4.94 -9.02
N TYR A 44 13.22 5.69 -9.11
CA TYR A 44 11.92 5.16 -9.47
C TYR A 44 11.47 5.62 -10.86
N SER A 45 10.55 4.87 -11.44
CA SER A 45 9.79 5.27 -12.62
C SER A 45 8.30 5.23 -12.28
N MET A 46 7.55 6.21 -12.78
CA MET A 46 6.10 6.19 -12.70
C MET A 46 5.57 5.18 -13.73
N LYS A 47 4.74 4.24 -13.30
CA LYS A 47 4.04 3.30 -14.16
C LYS A 47 2.57 3.62 -14.24
N LEU A 48 2.04 3.46 -15.44
CA LEU A 48 0.65 3.69 -15.78
C LEU A 48 0.05 2.37 -16.28
N TYR A 49 -0.98 1.90 -15.59
CA TYR A 49 -1.74 0.70 -15.94
C TYR A 49 -3.19 1.05 -16.27
N GLY A 50 -3.93 0.09 -16.87
CA GLY A 50 -5.36 0.27 -17.14
C GLY A 50 -5.66 1.48 -18.00
N ASN A 51 -4.89 1.69 -19.07
CA ASN A 51 -4.97 2.86 -19.96
C ASN A 51 -4.78 4.21 -19.21
N GLY A 52 -3.80 4.26 -18.31
CA GLY A 52 -3.47 5.48 -17.56
C GLY A 52 -4.33 5.75 -16.32
N LYS A 53 -5.32 4.90 -16.03
CA LYS A 53 -6.21 5.06 -14.88
C LYS A 53 -5.59 4.63 -13.55
N LEU A 54 -4.56 3.80 -13.59
CA LEU A 54 -3.86 3.34 -12.39
C LEU A 54 -2.41 3.80 -12.44
N VAL A 55 -1.92 4.36 -11.34
CA VAL A 55 -0.59 4.95 -11.24
C VAL A 55 0.17 4.34 -10.06
N THR A 56 1.43 3.98 -10.26
CA THR A 56 2.33 3.50 -9.19
C THR A 56 3.77 3.93 -9.44
N LEU A 57 4.63 3.73 -8.43
CA LEU A 57 6.07 3.98 -8.51
C LEU A 57 6.83 2.66 -8.41
N GLU A 58 7.65 2.37 -9.42
CA GLU A 58 8.47 1.16 -9.47
C GLU A 58 9.95 1.48 -9.55
N ASN A 59 10.76 0.72 -8.82
CA ASN A 59 12.21 0.72 -8.95
C ASN A 59 12.65 0.01 -10.27
N PRO A 60 13.95 0.00 -10.62
CA PRO A 60 14.41 -0.55 -11.90
C PRO A 60 14.22 -2.06 -12.04
N LYS A 61 13.91 -2.75 -10.93
CA LYS A 61 13.59 -4.19 -10.89
C LYS A 61 12.09 -4.46 -11.03
N GLY A 62 11.26 -3.45 -11.30
CA GLY A 62 9.81 -3.57 -11.43
C GLY A 62 9.09 -3.84 -10.10
N LYS A 63 9.71 -3.52 -8.96
CA LYS A 63 9.10 -3.63 -7.61
C LYS A 63 8.74 -2.26 -7.07
N SER A 64 7.87 -2.19 -6.07
CA SER A 64 7.55 -0.91 -5.43
C SER A 64 8.81 -0.15 -5.00
N ALA A 65 8.83 1.14 -5.29
CA ALA A 65 9.86 2.06 -4.83
C ALA A 65 9.65 2.53 -3.38
N LEU A 66 8.49 2.23 -2.77
CA LEU A 66 8.15 2.67 -1.42
C LEU A 66 8.55 1.61 -0.40
N TYR A 67 9.46 1.97 0.51
CA TYR A 67 9.83 1.10 1.62
C TYR A 67 10.21 1.87 2.89
N ALA A 68 10.06 1.20 4.02
CA ALA A 68 10.58 1.62 5.32
C ALA A 68 11.67 0.67 5.79
N ASN A 69 12.58 1.17 6.63
CA ASN A 69 13.57 0.37 7.32
C ASN A 69 13.74 0.87 8.75
N ASP A 70 13.44 -0.01 9.72
CA ASP A 70 13.48 0.28 11.17
C ASP A 70 14.81 -0.09 11.84
N GLY A 71 15.85 -0.32 11.03
CA GLY A 71 17.18 -0.81 11.45
C GLY A 71 17.28 -2.33 11.54
N LYS A 72 16.16 -3.06 11.52
CA LYS A 72 16.14 -4.54 11.60
C LYS A 72 15.56 -5.17 10.34
N MET A 73 14.49 -4.59 9.80
CA MET A 73 13.75 -5.14 8.67
C MET A 73 13.45 -4.08 7.61
N ASN A 74 13.27 -4.54 6.37
CA ASN A 74 12.76 -3.72 5.27
C ASN A 74 11.28 -4.05 5.04
N TYR A 75 10.42 -3.02 5.02
CA TYR A 75 9.00 -3.14 4.76
C TYR A 75 8.66 -2.47 3.43
N THR A 76 8.30 -3.26 2.40
CA THR A 76 7.97 -2.73 1.06
C THR A 76 6.46 -2.55 0.90
N TYR A 77 6.03 -1.36 0.47
CA TYR A 77 4.62 -1.00 0.35
C TYR A 77 4.20 -0.88 -1.11
N PHE A 78 3.26 -1.70 -1.55
CA PHE A 78 2.69 -1.57 -2.90
C PHE A 78 1.48 -0.64 -2.83
N ILE A 79 1.47 0.42 -3.66
CA ILE A 79 0.35 1.37 -3.74
C ILE A 79 -0.03 1.54 -5.20
N LEU A 80 -1.33 1.47 -5.48
CA LEU A 80 -1.93 1.89 -6.75
C LEU A 80 -2.84 3.08 -6.47
N LEU A 81 -2.63 4.17 -7.20
CA LEU A 81 -3.46 5.37 -7.15
C LEU A 81 -4.35 5.43 -8.39
N HIS A 82 -5.58 5.90 -8.22
CA HIS A 82 -6.50 6.16 -9.31
C HIS A 82 -6.22 7.52 -9.94
N ARG A 83 -6.20 7.55 -11.26
CA ARG A 83 -6.29 8.76 -12.08
C ARG A 83 -7.64 8.75 -12.80
N PRO A 84 -8.64 9.53 -12.34
CA PRO A 84 -9.98 9.51 -12.92
C PRO A 84 -10.01 10.04 -14.36
N LYS A 85 -9.16 11.03 -14.65
CA LYS A 85 -8.94 11.60 -15.99
C LYS A 85 -7.57 12.26 -16.09
N ASP A 86 -7.13 12.55 -17.30
CA ASP A 86 -5.84 13.19 -17.56
C ASP A 86 -5.75 14.56 -16.86
N GLY A 87 -4.62 14.79 -16.18
CA GLY A 87 -4.37 16.00 -15.40
C GLY A 87 -5.13 16.11 -14.08
N ALA A 88 -6.01 15.17 -13.73
CA ALA A 88 -6.66 15.17 -12.43
C ALA A 88 -5.70 14.74 -11.30
N PRO A 89 -5.92 15.21 -10.05
CA PRO A 89 -5.21 14.70 -8.89
C PRO A 89 -5.35 13.18 -8.74
N LEU A 90 -4.30 12.55 -8.22
CA LEU A 90 -4.32 11.13 -7.92
C LEU A 90 -5.11 10.86 -6.64
N GLU A 91 -5.93 9.83 -6.67
CA GLU A 91 -6.80 9.43 -5.57
C GLU A 91 -6.37 8.06 -5.03
N ILE A 92 -6.53 7.83 -3.72
CA ILE A 92 -6.26 6.52 -3.15
C ILE A 92 -7.44 5.59 -3.49
N ILE A 93 -7.15 4.46 -4.12
CA ILE A 93 -8.11 3.35 -4.24
C ILE A 93 -8.01 2.54 -2.97
N ARG A 94 -9.08 2.49 -2.17
CA ARG A 94 -9.16 1.64 -0.98
C ARG A 94 -10.49 0.98 -0.88
#